data_AF-A0A949PKF1-F1
#
_entry.id   AF-A0A949PKF1-F1
#
_cell.length_a   1.000
_cell.length_b   1.000
_cell.length_c   1.000
_cell.angle_alpha   90.00
_cell.angle_beta   90.00
_cell.angle_gamma   90.00
#
_symmetry.space_group_name_H-M   'P 1'
#
loop_
_entity.id
_entity.type
_entity.pdbx_description
1 polymer ?
#
loop_
_entity_poly.entity_id
_entity_poly.type
_entity_poly.pdbx_seq_one_letter_code
_entity_poly.pdbx_strand_id
1 'polypeptide(L)'
;DRILRGTSLRLPDGRSMTAKDGMVRQFFRTKFWAGEPQRYDDVLFQPDPLPEDLQYALLSEEEKEQLLFYGPEEKPLFIGHYWMAGLPEPIVPNIACLDYSAVKYGRLAAYRMDTETHLQKGKFTWVRVEKKER
;
A
#
# COMPACT_ATOMS: atom_id res chain seq x y z
N ASP A 1 8.91 3.74 13.15
CA ASP A 1 7.74 3.03 12.57
C ASP A 1 7.39 3.50 11.15
N ARG A 2 7.18 4.82 10.91
CA ARG A 2 6.87 5.40 9.58
C ARG A 2 7.80 4.98 8.44
N ILE A 3 9.12 4.87 8.68
CA ILE A 3 10.11 4.51 7.65
C ILE A 3 9.87 3.10 7.05
N LEU A 4 9.32 2.16 7.83
CA LEU A 4 9.17 0.76 7.40
C LEU A 4 7.74 0.38 7.01
N ARG A 5 6.74 1.10 7.54
CA ARG A 5 5.31 0.76 7.37
C ARG A 5 4.51 1.78 6.57
N GLY A 6 5.14 2.89 6.19
CA GLY A 6 4.51 4.02 5.51
C GLY A 6 3.68 4.90 6.44
N THR A 7 2.73 5.62 5.87
CA THR A 7 1.81 6.53 6.57
C THR A 7 0.55 5.81 7.01
N SER A 8 -0.08 6.34 8.06
CA SER A 8 -1.34 5.83 8.58
C SER A 8 -2.17 6.97 9.14
N LEU A 9 -3.49 6.85 9.02
CA LEU A 9 -4.46 7.71 9.70
C LEU A 9 -5.19 6.90 10.77
N ARG A 10 -5.62 7.60 11.83
CA ARG A 10 -6.50 7.06 12.85
C ARG A 10 -7.92 7.04 12.29
N LEU A 11 -8.70 6.02 12.65
CA LEU A 11 -10.13 6.00 12.35
C LEU A 11 -10.85 7.07 13.19
N PRO A 12 -11.80 7.80 12.60
CA PRO A 12 -12.51 8.87 13.30
C PRO A 12 -13.44 8.30 14.40
N ASP A 13 -13.82 9.16 15.33
CA ASP A 13 -14.76 8.84 16.43
C ASP A 13 -14.32 7.69 17.34
N GLY A 14 -13.01 7.43 17.43
CA GLY A 14 -12.46 6.34 18.25
C GLY A 14 -12.78 4.94 17.73
N ARG A 15 -13.21 4.82 16.46
CA ARG A 15 -13.58 3.56 15.83
C ARG A 15 -12.41 2.58 15.71
N SER A 16 -12.77 1.32 15.50
CA SER A 16 -11.83 0.25 15.21
C SER A 16 -12.37 -0.67 14.12
N MET A 17 -11.46 -1.32 13.40
CA MET A 17 -11.76 -2.37 12.42
C MET A 17 -11.07 -3.67 12.85
N THR A 18 -11.70 -4.80 12.58
CA THR A 18 -11.07 -6.11 12.75
C THR A 18 -10.50 -6.55 11.41
N ALA A 19 -9.18 -6.66 11.32
CA ALA A 19 -8.50 -7.13 10.12
C ALA A 19 -8.70 -8.64 9.91
N LYS A 20 -8.42 -9.15 8.71
CA LYS A 20 -8.54 -10.59 8.38
C LYS A 20 -7.65 -11.50 9.24
N ASP A 21 -6.62 -10.96 9.88
CA ASP A 21 -5.76 -11.67 10.82
C ASP A 21 -6.32 -11.73 12.25
N GLY A 22 -7.53 -11.17 12.48
CA GLY A 22 -8.19 -11.10 13.79
C GLY A 22 -7.72 -9.94 14.67
N MET A 23 -6.77 -9.12 14.21
CA MET A 23 -6.32 -7.96 14.99
C MET A 23 -7.29 -6.80 14.88
N VAL A 24 -7.61 -6.20 16.03
CA VAL A 24 -8.37 -4.95 16.11
C VAL A 24 -7.41 -3.77 15.90
N ARG A 25 -7.74 -2.91 14.93
CA ARG A 25 -6.92 -1.75 14.56
C ARG A 25 -7.75 -0.48 14.64
N GLN A 26 -7.17 0.56 15.24
CA GLN A 26 -7.72 1.92 15.27
C GLN A 26 -7.11 2.81 14.17
N PHE A 27 -6.20 2.27 13.38
CA PHE A 27 -5.48 2.97 12.31
C PHE A 27 -5.55 2.15 11.04
N PHE A 28 -5.57 2.84 9.90
CA PHE A 28 -5.43 2.24 8.59
C PHE A 28 -4.24 2.85 7.87
N ARG A 29 -3.65 2.10 6.93
CA ARG A 29 -2.52 2.61 6.15
C ARG A 29 -2.99 3.47 5.00
N THR A 30 -2.31 4.59 4.86
CA THR A 30 -2.51 5.47 3.72
C THR A 30 -1.41 5.27 2.69
N LYS A 31 -1.74 5.37 1.41
CA LYS A 31 -0.74 5.67 0.38
C LYS A 31 -0.28 7.11 0.52
N PHE A 32 0.94 7.33 0.06
CA PHE A 32 1.60 8.64 0.13
C PHE A 32 1.92 9.18 -1.27
N TRP A 33 1.15 8.79 -2.29
CA TRP A 33 1.25 9.26 -3.69
C TRP A 33 -0.11 9.73 -4.23
N ALA A 34 -1.05 10.05 -3.34
CA ALA A 34 -2.29 10.72 -3.71
C ALA A 34 -2.01 12.24 -3.78
N GLY A 35 -2.27 12.87 -4.92
CA GLY A 35 -1.96 14.29 -5.13
C GLY A 35 -2.87 15.23 -4.33
N GLU A 36 -4.19 15.09 -4.49
CA GLU A 36 -5.19 15.95 -3.83
C GLU A 36 -6.35 15.11 -3.26
N PRO A 37 -6.07 14.22 -2.30
CA PRO A 37 -7.10 13.31 -1.78
C PRO A 37 -8.23 14.07 -1.09
N GLN A 38 -9.46 13.68 -1.38
CA GLN A 38 -10.67 14.27 -0.77
C GLN A 38 -11.37 13.28 0.15
N ARG A 39 -11.31 11.99 -0.16
CA ARG A 39 -12.00 10.93 0.54
C ARG A 39 -11.04 9.91 1.14
N TYR A 40 -11.55 9.10 2.05
CA TYR A 40 -10.77 8.03 2.67
C TYR A 40 -10.32 6.96 1.67
N ASP A 41 -11.14 6.63 0.66
CA ASP A 41 -10.76 5.71 -0.42
C ASP A 41 -9.59 6.25 -1.28
N ASP A 42 -9.52 7.57 -1.46
CA ASP A 42 -8.45 8.25 -2.18
C ASP A 42 -7.09 8.01 -1.54
N VAL A 43 -7.02 7.61 -0.28
CA VAL A 43 -5.78 7.37 0.46
C VAL A 43 -5.62 5.94 0.93
N LEU A 44 -6.64 5.08 0.84
CA LEU A 44 -6.57 3.71 1.34
C LEU A 44 -5.50 2.89 0.59
N PHE A 45 -4.58 2.28 1.34
CA PHE A 45 -3.61 1.34 0.77
C PHE A 45 -3.24 0.21 1.74
N GLN A 46 -4.15 -0.75 1.85
CA GLN A 46 -4.00 -1.99 2.62
C GLN A 46 -4.99 -3.05 2.09
N PRO A 47 -4.78 -4.34 2.40
CA PRO A 47 -5.70 -5.41 1.95
C PRO A 47 -7.08 -5.41 2.60
N ASP A 48 -7.19 -4.83 3.80
CA ASP A 48 -8.43 -4.80 4.57
C ASP A 48 -9.23 -3.52 4.23
N PRO A 49 -10.49 -3.64 3.80
CA PRO A 49 -11.31 -2.48 3.46
C PRO A 49 -11.63 -1.65 4.71
N LEU A 50 -11.95 -0.37 4.48
CA LEU A 50 -12.57 0.46 5.52
C LEU A 50 -14.03 0.05 5.72
N PRO A 51 -14.64 0.41 6.87
CA PRO A 51 -16.09 0.42 6.99
C PRO A 51 -16.75 1.18 5.83
N GLU A 52 -17.88 0.67 5.33
CA GLU A 52 -18.54 1.18 4.11
C GLU A 52 -18.92 2.66 4.22
N ASP A 53 -19.36 3.09 5.41
CA ASP A 53 -19.71 4.48 5.69
C ASP A 53 -18.49 5.43 5.67
N LEU A 54 -17.31 4.90 6.02
CA LEU A 54 -16.06 5.66 5.96
C LEU A 54 -15.44 5.68 4.59
N GLN A 55 -15.61 4.63 3.78
CA GLN A 55 -14.96 4.52 2.49
C GLN A 55 -15.20 5.75 1.60
N TYR A 56 -16.42 6.28 1.62
CA TYR A 56 -16.83 7.43 0.83
C TYR A 56 -16.88 8.74 1.63
N ALA A 57 -16.51 8.73 2.92
CA ALA A 57 -16.46 9.93 3.74
C ALA A 57 -15.35 10.88 3.26
N LEU A 58 -15.56 12.19 3.48
CA LEU A 58 -14.55 13.21 3.23
C LEU A 58 -13.49 13.16 4.33
N LEU A 59 -12.23 13.39 3.95
CA LEU A 59 -11.14 13.67 4.87
C LEU A 59 -11.31 15.08 5.45
N SER A 60 -11.07 15.23 6.75
CA SER A 60 -10.98 16.56 7.37
C SER A 60 -9.68 17.27 6.96
N GLU A 61 -9.60 18.59 7.16
CA GLU A 61 -8.37 19.33 6.86
C GLU A 61 -7.21 18.88 7.75
N GLU A 62 -7.47 18.59 9.03
CA GLU A 62 -6.46 18.05 9.96
C GLU A 62 -5.98 16.65 9.55
N GLU A 63 -6.84 15.84 8.93
CA GLU A 63 -6.45 14.53 8.39
C GLU A 63 -5.60 14.69 7.13
N LYS A 64 -5.94 15.65 6.25
CA LYS A 64 -5.14 15.97 5.06
C LYS A 64 -3.74 16.46 5.44
N GLU A 65 -3.62 17.29 6.47
CA GLU A 65 -2.31 17.78 6.98
C GLU A 65 -1.40 16.65 7.49
N GLN A 66 -1.96 15.51 7.90
CA GLN A 66 -1.19 14.35 8.36
C GLN A 66 -0.68 13.46 7.23
N LEU A 67 -1.20 13.63 6.02
CA LEU A 67 -0.81 12.84 4.85
C LEU A 67 0.56 13.27 4.33
N LEU A 68 1.29 12.30 3.77
CA LEU A 68 2.51 12.58 3.03
C LEU A 68 2.23 12.47 1.53
N PHE A 69 2.99 13.23 0.75
CA PHE A 69 2.95 13.17 -0.70
C PHE A 69 4.36 12.97 -1.26
N TYR A 70 4.50 11.94 -2.09
CA TYR A 70 5.67 11.58 -2.87
C TYR A 70 5.32 11.77 -4.34
N GLY A 71 5.93 12.80 -4.94
CA GLY A 71 5.57 13.27 -6.27
C GLY A 71 5.98 12.29 -7.38
N PRO A 72 5.37 12.42 -8.58
CA PRO A 72 5.70 11.57 -9.73
C PRO A 72 7.13 11.80 -10.25
N GLU A 73 7.71 12.98 -10.02
CA GLU A 73 9.07 13.35 -10.43
C GLU A 73 10.15 12.95 -9.42
N GLU A 74 9.75 12.39 -8.27
CA GLU A 74 10.67 11.88 -7.27
C GLU A 74 11.35 10.59 -7.73
N LYS A 75 12.45 10.22 -7.05
CA LYS A 75 13.23 9.02 -7.39
C LYS A 75 12.35 7.75 -7.37
N PRO A 76 12.72 6.72 -8.17
CA PRO A 76 12.11 5.41 -8.06
C PRO A 76 12.15 4.86 -6.63
N LEU A 77 10.98 4.51 -6.10
CA LEU A 77 10.80 4.03 -4.74
C LEU A 77 10.27 2.60 -4.73
N PHE A 78 10.99 1.72 -4.05
CA PHE A 78 10.60 0.33 -3.84
C PHE A 78 10.14 0.14 -2.40
N ILE A 79 8.94 -0.38 -2.22
CA ILE A 79 8.32 -0.61 -0.90
C ILE A 79 7.95 -2.07 -0.69
N GLY A 80 7.75 -2.46 0.57
CA GLY A 80 7.23 -3.76 0.96
C GLY A 80 6.17 -3.59 2.05
N HIS A 81 5.86 -4.66 2.79
CA HIS A 81 4.97 -4.65 3.95
C HIS A 81 3.46 -4.48 3.66
N TYR A 82 3.06 -4.26 2.41
CA TYR A 82 1.67 -4.00 2.01
C TYR A 82 0.88 -5.25 1.62
N TRP A 83 1.48 -6.45 1.66
CA TRP A 83 0.78 -7.71 1.39
C TRP A 83 0.00 -7.70 0.06
N MET A 84 0.65 -7.24 -1.02
CA MET A 84 0.02 -7.16 -2.33
C MET A 84 -0.38 -8.55 -2.83
N ALA A 85 -1.40 -8.56 -3.69
CA ALA A 85 -1.86 -9.73 -4.43
C ALA A 85 -1.80 -9.45 -5.94
N GLY A 86 -2.02 -10.47 -6.77
CA GLY A 86 -1.99 -10.33 -8.22
C GLY A 86 -0.58 -10.43 -8.82
N LEU A 87 -0.41 -9.88 -10.03
CA LEU A 87 0.85 -9.89 -10.75
C LEU A 87 1.70 -8.66 -10.37
N PRO A 88 3.02 -8.81 -10.18
CA PRO A 88 3.89 -7.68 -9.96
C PRO A 88 3.86 -6.64 -11.08
N GLU A 89 3.61 -5.39 -10.71
CA GLU A 89 3.58 -4.23 -11.59
C GLU A 89 3.81 -2.93 -10.79
N PRO A 90 4.21 -1.83 -11.44
CA PRO A 90 4.30 -0.53 -10.77
C PRO A 90 2.94 -0.11 -10.21
N ILE A 91 2.93 0.51 -9.03
CA ILE A 91 1.72 1.11 -8.44
C ILE A 91 1.39 2.42 -9.16
N VAL A 92 2.42 3.25 -9.33
CA VAL A 92 2.48 4.47 -10.14
C VAL A 92 3.84 4.50 -10.83
N PRO A 93 4.10 5.39 -11.80
CA PRO A 93 5.29 5.30 -12.65
C PRO A 93 6.64 5.21 -11.90
N ASN A 94 6.77 5.82 -10.73
CA ASN A 94 8.00 5.80 -9.93
C ASN A 94 7.89 4.99 -8.62
N ILE A 95 6.80 4.26 -8.36
CA ILE A 95 6.63 3.47 -7.12
C ILE A 95 6.25 2.03 -7.43
N ALA A 96 6.96 1.08 -6.83
CA ALA A 96 6.61 -0.35 -6.88
C ALA A 96 6.62 -0.97 -5.49
N CYS A 97 5.62 -1.78 -5.18
CA CYS A 97 5.69 -2.70 -4.05
C CYS A 97 6.27 -4.03 -4.52
N LEU A 98 7.18 -4.63 -3.75
CA LEU A 98 7.75 -5.96 -4.02
C LEU A 98 7.24 -7.04 -3.05
N ASP A 99 6.44 -6.65 -2.05
CA ASP A 99 5.82 -7.57 -1.10
C ASP A 99 4.50 -8.14 -1.66
N TYR A 100 4.61 -9.22 -2.43
CA TYR A 100 3.48 -9.96 -2.96
C TYR A 100 3.11 -11.16 -2.10
N SER A 101 3.17 -11.00 -0.77
CA SER A 101 2.66 -11.97 0.20
C SER A 101 3.30 -13.37 0.05
N ALA A 102 4.59 -13.45 -0.25
CA ALA A 102 5.31 -14.71 -0.49
C ALA A 102 5.09 -15.74 0.64
N VAL A 103 5.14 -15.28 1.91
CA VAL A 103 4.92 -16.14 3.10
C VAL A 103 3.48 -16.65 3.25
N LYS A 104 2.53 -16.09 2.48
CA LYS A 104 1.12 -16.53 2.40
C LYS A 104 0.82 -17.18 1.04
N TYR A 105 1.79 -17.87 0.44
CA TYR A 105 1.65 -18.58 -0.84
C TYR A 105 1.34 -17.64 -2.03
N GLY A 106 1.79 -16.39 -1.93
CA GLY A 106 1.73 -15.41 -3.00
C GLY A 106 2.90 -15.57 -3.97
N ARG A 107 3.61 -14.48 -4.23
CA ARG A 107 4.77 -14.45 -5.12
C ARG A 107 5.99 -13.87 -4.40
N LEU A 108 7.14 -14.50 -4.62
CA LEU A 108 8.42 -13.89 -4.31
C LEU A 108 8.82 -13.07 -5.55
N ALA A 109 8.82 -11.75 -5.41
CA ALA A 109 9.00 -10.82 -6.53
C ALA A 109 10.30 -10.00 -6.38
N ALA A 110 10.88 -9.62 -7.50
CA ALA A 110 12.00 -8.71 -7.62
C ALA A 110 11.84 -7.81 -8.84
N TYR A 111 12.49 -6.65 -8.82
CA TYR A 111 12.55 -5.73 -9.95
C TYR A 111 13.99 -5.58 -10.43
N ARG A 112 14.20 -5.64 -11.75
CA ARG A 112 15.52 -5.49 -12.38
C ARG A 112 15.73 -4.03 -12.77
N MET A 113 16.26 -3.25 -11.83
CA MET A 113 16.57 -1.83 -12.01
C MET A 113 17.83 -1.65 -12.86
N ASP A 114 17.77 -0.81 -13.89
CA ASP A 114 18.95 -0.30 -14.58
C ASP A 114 19.16 1.18 -14.20
N THR A 115 18.81 2.10 -15.09
CA THR A 115 18.94 3.56 -14.92
C THR A 115 17.62 4.31 -15.15
N GLU A 116 16.52 3.58 -15.36
CA GLU A 116 15.22 4.18 -15.59
C GLU A 116 14.74 4.99 -14.38
N THR A 117 14.06 6.10 -14.65
CA THR A 117 13.32 6.87 -13.63
C THR A 117 11.84 6.49 -13.59
N HIS A 118 11.36 5.78 -14.61
CA HIS A 118 10.01 5.26 -14.70
C HIS A 118 10.05 3.73 -14.74
N LEU A 119 9.40 3.10 -13.77
CA LEU A 119 9.37 1.66 -13.57
C LEU A 119 8.55 0.98 -14.67
N GLN A 120 9.05 -0.15 -15.15
CA GLN A 120 8.47 -0.86 -16.29
C GLN A 120 7.94 -2.23 -15.86
N LYS A 121 6.69 -2.53 -16.20
CA LYS A 121 6.07 -3.84 -15.90
C LYS A 121 6.88 -5.03 -16.40
N GLY A 122 7.55 -4.91 -17.54
CA GLY A 122 8.40 -5.96 -18.12
C GLY A 122 9.69 -6.27 -17.35
N LYS A 123 10.06 -5.45 -16.35
CA LYS A 123 11.28 -5.62 -15.54
C LYS A 123 11.05 -6.31 -14.20
N PHE A 124 9.80 -6.68 -13.90
CA PHE A 124 9.49 -7.53 -12.76
C PHE A 124 9.78 -9.00 -13.07
N THR A 125 10.44 -9.67 -12.14
CA THR A 125 10.61 -11.13 -12.14
C THR A 125 10.02 -11.69 -10.86
N TRP A 126 9.39 -12.86 -10.93
CA TRP A 126 8.77 -13.47 -9.77
C TRP A 126 8.63 -14.99 -9.94
N VAL A 127 8.56 -15.66 -8.80
CA VAL A 127 8.17 -17.07 -8.72
C VAL A 127 6.94 -17.19 -7.82
N ARG A 128 6.03 -18.12 -8.14
CA ARG A 128 4.89 -18.43 -7.29
C ARG A 128 5.38 -19.27 -6.11
N VAL A 129 4.96 -18.92 -4.89
CA VAL A 129 5.26 -19.73 -3.71
C VAL A 129 4.17 -20.79 -3.58
N GLU A 130 4.54 -22.04 -3.81
CA GLU A 130 3.63 -23.17 -3.66
C GLU A 130 3.46 -23.55 -2.19
N LYS A 131 2.24 -23.97 -1.83
CA LYS A 131 1.98 -24.59 -0.55
C LYS A 131 2.53 -26.01 -0.62
N LYS A 132 3.73 -26.25 -0.06
CA LYS A 132 4.20 -27.62 0.15
C LYS A 132 3.21 -28.30 1.10
N GLU A 133 2.50 -29.30 0.59
CA GLU A 133 1.74 -30.22 1.44
C GLU A 133 2.73 -30.84 2.44
N ARG A 134 2.42 -30.73 3.73
CA ARG A 134 3.08 -31.43 4.83
C ARG A 134 2.06 -32.36 5.44
#